data_AF-A0A7W1BKJ4-F1
#
_entry.id   AF-A0A7W1BKJ4-F1
#
_cell.length_a   1.000
_cell.length_b   1.000
_cell.length_c   1.000
_cell.angle_alpha   90.00
_cell.angle_beta   90.00
_cell.angle_gamma   90.00
#
_symmetry.space_group_name_H-M   'P 1'
#
loop_
_entity.id
_entity.type
_entity.pdbx_description
1 polymer ?
#
loop_
_entity_poly.entity_id
_entity_poly.type
_entity_poly.pdbx_seq_one_letter_code
_entity_poly.pdbx_strand_id
1 'polypeptide(L)'
;MNRTALLYAVVAAFANVAGAVAVTSRARWSVRALDIMVALAAGFMISASVTDIFPEAILRGGHTAALVALLGYLLVHLTQHTLAPHFHFGEETHEVSEIVSISALVGLLVHTFVDGVAIASAFSVSAEFGIVIFLAILLHKFPEGLAISSLFLAAGASRRKALYAAAALGAATIAGVAVTGVVLPLQTYGLAVSAGVTLYVGASNLVPAFQSKRGWRLPAAFFSGCGMYFAARAAVGV
;
A
#
# COMPACT_ATOMS: atom_id res chain seq x y z
N MET A 1 9.17 12.22 17.69
CA MET A 1 8.68 10.95 17.09
C MET A 1 7.33 10.61 17.68
N ASN A 2 6.30 10.47 16.84
CA ASN A 2 4.93 10.19 17.28
C ASN A 2 4.81 8.70 17.68
N ARG A 3 4.73 8.42 18.99
CA ARG A 3 4.66 7.03 19.52
C ARG A 3 3.41 6.29 19.04
N THR A 4 2.31 7.02 18.86
CA THR A 4 1.06 6.47 18.33
C THR A 4 1.25 6.00 16.89
N ALA A 5 1.77 6.85 16.01
CA ALA A 5 2.05 6.48 14.62
C ALA A 5 2.95 5.23 14.50
N LEU A 6 3.96 5.10 15.39
CA LEU A 6 4.84 3.94 15.42
C LEU A 6 4.11 2.65 15.81
N LEU A 7 3.20 2.69 16.78
CA LEU A 7 2.37 1.54 17.16
C LEU A 7 1.55 1.06 15.95
N TYR A 8 0.88 1.98 15.24
CA TYR A 8 0.09 1.65 14.06
C TYR A 8 0.94 1.11 12.91
N ALA A 9 2.15 1.65 12.69
CA ALA A 9 3.08 1.09 11.71
C ALA A 9 3.55 -0.32 12.07
N VAL A 10 3.74 -0.64 13.35
CA VAL A 10 4.05 -2.00 13.80
C VAL A 10 2.89 -2.95 13.50
N VAL A 11 1.64 -2.53 13.73
CA VAL A 11 0.45 -3.33 13.38
C VAL A 11 0.38 -3.57 11.87
N ALA A 12 0.61 -2.54 11.05
CA ALA A 12 0.67 -2.68 9.59
C ALA A 12 1.80 -3.63 9.15
N ALA A 13 2.98 -3.53 9.74
CA ALA A 13 4.10 -4.42 9.47
C ALA A 13 3.79 -5.89 9.81
N PHE A 14 3.07 -6.13 10.90
CA PHE A 14 2.59 -7.48 11.23
C PHE A 14 1.60 -8.01 10.19
N ALA A 15 0.78 -7.17 9.56
CA ALA A 15 -0.14 -7.60 8.51
C ALA A 15 0.61 -8.13 7.27
N ASN A 16 1.72 -7.51 6.86
CA ASN A 16 2.58 -8.06 5.79
C ASN A 16 3.10 -9.45 6.15
N VAL A 17 3.63 -9.62 7.36
CA VAL A 17 4.17 -10.91 7.82
C VAL A 17 3.05 -11.96 7.94
N ALA A 18 1.88 -11.58 8.44
CA ALA A 18 0.71 -12.45 8.52
C ALA A 18 0.28 -12.94 7.13
N GLY A 19 0.28 -12.07 6.12
CA GLY A 19 0.04 -12.45 4.72
C GLY A 19 1.04 -13.49 4.23
N ALA A 20 2.33 -13.33 4.53
CA ALA A 20 3.36 -14.29 4.14
C ALA A 20 3.30 -15.62 4.89
N VAL A 21 2.97 -15.61 6.18
CA VAL A 21 2.72 -16.82 6.96
C VAL A 21 1.54 -17.59 6.38
N ALA A 22 0.48 -16.90 5.96
CA ALA A 22 -0.69 -17.52 5.36
C ALA A 22 -0.32 -18.32 4.09
N VAL A 23 0.59 -17.84 3.25
CA VAL A 23 1.08 -18.58 2.06
C VAL A 23 2.00 -19.72 2.46
N THR A 24 3.00 -19.43 3.28
CA THR A 24 4.10 -20.37 3.58
C THR A 24 3.65 -21.55 4.44
N SER A 25 2.56 -21.41 5.20
CA SER A 25 1.90 -22.47 5.97
C SER A 25 1.08 -23.45 5.12
N ARG A 26 1.07 -23.30 3.78
CA ARG A 26 0.24 -24.07 2.83
C ARG A 26 -1.27 -23.90 3.04
N ALA A 27 -1.70 -22.80 3.66
CA ALA A 27 -3.13 -22.49 3.65
C ALA A 27 -3.56 -22.29 2.18
N ARG A 28 -4.57 -23.04 1.75
CA ARG A 28 -5.10 -22.94 0.38
C ARG A 28 -6.01 -21.73 0.30
N TRP A 29 -5.47 -20.59 -0.08
CA TRP A 29 -6.27 -19.40 -0.36
C TRP A 29 -6.82 -19.49 -1.77
N SER A 30 -8.13 -19.23 -1.91
CA SER A 30 -8.69 -19.11 -3.24
C SER A 30 -8.19 -17.82 -3.89
N VAL A 31 -7.75 -17.89 -5.15
CA VAL A 31 -7.43 -16.70 -5.97
C VAL A 31 -8.57 -15.67 -5.90
N ARG A 32 -9.81 -16.15 -5.82
CA ARG A 32 -11.01 -15.32 -5.66
C ARG A 32 -11.01 -14.48 -4.38
N ALA A 33 -10.56 -15.05 -3.26
CA ALA A 33 -10.51 -14.30 -1.99
C ALA A 33 -9.47 -13.18 -2.08
N LEU A 34 -8.30 -13.46 -2.68
CA LEU A 34 -7.28 -12.44 -2.93
C LEU A 34 -7.84 -11.31 -3.79
N ASP A 35 -8.51 -11.64 -4.90
CA ASP A 35 -9.10 -10.65 -5.81
C ASP A 35 -10.10 -9.74 -5.10
N ILE A 36 -10.93 -10.32 -4.22
CA ILE A 36 -11.90 -9.55 -3.42
C ILE A 36 -11.19 -8.62 -2.45
N MET A 37 -10.14 -9.10 -1.75
CA MET A 37 -9.37 -8.27 -0.82
C MET A 37 -8.67 -7.12 -1.53
N VAL A 38 -8.06 -7.39 -2.69
CA VAL A 38 -7.40 -6.37 -3.52
C VAL A 38 -8.41 -5.35 -4.03
N ALA A 39 -9.58 -5.79 -4.50
CA ALA A 39 -10.64 -4.88 -4.94
C ALA A 39 -11.16 -3.99 -3.80
N LEU A 40 -11.45 -4.56 -2.63
CA LEU A 40 -11.84 -3.82 -1.42
C LEU A 40 -10.79 -2.77 -1.05
N ALA A 41 -9.51 -3.17 -1.03
CA ALA A 41 -8.42 -2.27 -0.70
C ALA A 41 -8.25 -1.14 -1.71
N ALA A 42 -8.37 -1.43 -3.01
CA ALA A 42 -8.30 -0.42 -4.07
C ALA A 42 -9.38 0.66 -3.91
N GLY A 43 -10.61 0.25 -3.62
CA GLY A 43 -11.73 1.18 -3.42
C GLY A 43 -11.52 2.08 -2.19
N PHE A 44 -11.04 1.49 -1.08
CA PHE A 44 -10.72 2.24 0.13
C PHE A 44 -9.59 3.24 -0.11
N MET A 45 -8.49 2.81 -0.74
CA MET A 45 -7.31 3.66 -0.99
C MET A 45 -7.60 4.81 -1.95
N ILE A 46 -8.33 4.56 -3.04
CA ILE A 46 -8.72 5.63 -3.97
C ILE A 46 -9.63 6.65 -3.26
N SER A 47 -10.57 6.17 -2.44
CA SER A 47 -11.44 7.06 -1.66
C SER A 47 -10.64 7.90 -0.67
N ALA A 48 -9.76 7.28 0.11
CA ALA A 48 -8.85 7.96 1.02
C ALA A 48 -7.98 9.01 0.31
N SER A 49 -7.37 8.62 -0.81
CA SER A 49 -6.48 9.50 -1.56
C SER A 49 -7.21 10.72 -2.11
N VAL A 50 -8.33 10.52 -2.80
CA VAL A 50 -9.04 11.59 -3.52
C VAL A 50 -9.81 12.51 -2.58
N THR A 51 -10.42 11.97 -1.52
CA THR A 51 -11.33 12.74 -0.67
C THR A 51 -10.68 13.36 0.55
N ASP A 52 -9.58 12.77 1.05
CA ASP A 52 -8.93 13.20 2.30
C ASP A 52 -7.47 13.57 2.08
N ILE A 53 -6.63 12.66 1.58
CA ILE A 53 -5.17 12.90 1.53
C ILE A 53 -4.81 14.05 0.58
N PHE A 54 -5.34 14.07 -0.65
CA PHE A 54 -5.11 15.17 -1.60
C PHE A 54 -5.64 16.51 -1.10
N PRO A 55 -6.93 16.63 -0.71
CA PRO A 55 -7.47 17.88 -0.19
C PRO A 55 -6.70 18.38 1.03
N GLU A 56 -6.41 17.54 2.01
CA GLU A 56 -5.66 17.93 3.22
C GLU A 56 -4.23 18.37 2.89
N ALA A 57 -3.54 17.66 1.99
CA ALA A 57 -2.20 18.05 1.56
C ALA A 57 -2.20 19.44 0.90
N ILE A 58 -3.18 19.73 0.04
CA ILE A 58 -3.31 21.02 -0.66
C ILE A 58 -3.73 22.12 0.31
N LEU A 59 -4.63 21.84 1.25
CA LEU A 59 -5.02 22.81 2.29
C LEU A 59 -3.82 23.27 3.11
N ARG A 60 -2.90 22.36 3.43
CA ARG A 60 -1.71 22.66 4.25
C ARG A 60 -0.54 23.26 3.48
N GLY A 61 -0.30 22.81 2.25
CA GLY A 61 0.90 23.19 1.48
C GLY A 61 0.62 23.93 0.18
N GLY A 62 -0.64 24.27 -0.10
CA GLY A 62 -1.07 25.01 -1.28
C GLY A 62 -0.67 24.35 -2.59
N HIS A 63 -0.34 25.19 -3.58
CA HIS A 63 0.07 24.74 -4.91
C HIS A 63 1.34 23.86 -4.88
N THR A 64 2.28 24.16 -3.98
CA THR A 64 3.52 23.37 -3.85
C THR A 64 3.22 21.93 -3.42
N ALA A 65 2.29 21.70 -2.48
CA ALA A 65 1.87 20.35 -2.13
C ALA A 65 1.22 19.61 -3.29
N ALA A 66 0.40 20.28 -4.12
CA ALA A 66 -0.16 19.67 -5.32
C ALA A 66 0.95 19.20 -6.29
N LEU A 67 1.98 20.03 -6.51
CA LEU A 67 3.13 19.66 -7.34
C LEU A 67 3.93 18.50 -6.74
N VAL A 68 4.13 18.48 -5.42
CA VAL A 68 4.82 17.37 -4.75
C VAL A 68 4.01 16.08 -4.84
N ALA A 69 2.68 16.14 -4.74
CA ALA A 69 1.82 14.98 -4.94
C ALA A 69 1.90 14.45 -6.39
N LEU A 70 1.85 15.34 -7.38
CA LEU A 70 2.06 14.97 -8.77
C LEU A 70 3.45 14.32 -8.98
N LEU A 71 4.49 14.91 -8.40
CA LEU A 71 5.84 14.36 -8.47
C LEU A 71 5.90 12.96 -7.83
N GLY A 72 5.24 12.75 -6.69
CA GLY A 72 5.13 11.44 -6.06
C GLY A 72 4.51 10.40 -7.00
N TYR A 73 3.38 10.74 -7.64
CA TYR A 73 2.73 9.88 -8.64
C TYR A 73 3.68 9.54 -9.81
N LEU A 74 4.32 10.56 -10.39
CA LEU A 74 5.21 10.40 -11.55
C LEU A 74 6.46 9.60 -11.22
N LEU A 75 7.02 9.75 -10.01
CA LEU A 75 8.17 8.96 -9.57
C LEU A 75 7.83 7.48 -9.42
N VAL A 76 6.65 7.15 -8.87
CA VAL A 76 6.22 5.74 -8.82
C VAL A 76 6.01 5.20 -10.24
N HIS A 77 5.39 5.98 -11.12
CA HIS A 77 5.25 5.60 -12.52
C HIS A 77 6.60 5.29 -13.18
N LEU A 78 7.56 6.22 -13.06
CA LEU A 78 8.89 6.09 -13.64
C LEU A 78 9.61 4.86 -13.08
N THR A 79 9.66 4.73 -11.75
CA THR A 79 10.39 3.62 -11.10
C THR A 79 9.78 2.26 -11.47
N GLN A 80 8.46 2.15 -11.52
CA GLN A 80 7.78 0.93 -11.94
C GLN A 80 7.96 0.61 -13.43
N HIS A 81 8.17 1.58 -14.30
CA HIS A 81 8.34 1.31 -15.74
C HIS A 81 9.80 1.22 -16.19
N THR A 82 10.76 1.62 -15.35
CA THR A 82 12.18 1.65 -15.71
C THR A 82 13.07 0.77 -14.84
N LEU A 83 12.82 0.72 -13.53
CA LEU A 83 13.65 -0.02 -12.57
C LEU A 83 13.04 -1.37 -12.19
N ALA A 84 11.72 -1.50 -12.29
CA ALA A 84 11.01 -2.73 -11.98
C ALA A 84 10.10 -3.18 -13.13
N PRO A 85 10.65 -3.78 -14.21
CA PRO A 85 9.85 -4.22 -15.36
C PRO A 85 8.61 -4.97 -14.88
N HIS A 86 7.44 -4.55 -15.39
CA HIS A 86 6.11 -4.92 -14.89
C HIS A 86 5.98 -6.41 -14.53
N PHE A 87 5.46 -6.67 -13.34
CA PHE A 87 4.84 -7.93 -12.98
C PHE A 87 3.32 -7.74 -13.01
N HIS A 88 2.62 -8.42 -13.90
CA HIS A 88 1.16 -8.40 -13.91
C HIS A 88 0.60 -9.33 -12.83
N PHE A 89 -0.14 -8.77 -11.86
CA PHE A 89 -0.89 -9.56 -10.89
C PHE A 89 -1.87 -10.50 -11.61
N GLY A 90 -1.54 -11.79 -11.69
CA GLY A 90 -2.45 -12.84 -12.13
C GLY A 90 -2.53 -13.14 -13.63
N GLU A 91 -1.65 -12.57 -14.47
CA GLU A 91 -1.60 -12.85 -15.92
C GLU A 91 -0.26 -13.42 -16.43
N GLU A 92 0.74 -13.59 -15.56
CA GLU A 92 2.05 -14.12 -15.99
C GLU A 92 2.00 -15.64 -16.25
N THR A 93 2.07 -16.01 -17.53
CA THR A 93 2.32 -17.38 -18.01
C THR A 93 3.81 -17.72 -18.14
N HIS A 94 4.70 -16.83 -17.71
CA HIS A 94 6.16 -17.01 -17.76
C HIS A 94 6.72 -17.59 -16.45
N GLU A 95 7.87 -18.27 -16.54
CA GLU A 95 8.66 -18.66 -15.37
C GLU A 95 9.00 -17.40 -14.55
N VAL A 96 8.45 -17.31 -13.34
CA VAL A 96 8.83 -16.26 -12.40
C VAL A 96 10.30 -16.48 -12.03
N SER A 97 11.17 -15.57 -12.44
CA SER A 97 12.60 -15.65 -12.11
C SER A 97 12.91 -14.98 -10.77
N GLU A 98 14.07 -15.32 -10.18
CA GLU A 98 14.55 -14.65 -8.97
C GLU A 98 14.67 -13.13 -9.18
N ILE A 99 15.09 -12.69 -10.37
CA ILE A 99 15.24 -11.28 -10.73
C ILE A 99 13.89 -10.54 -10.64
N VAL A 100 12.80 -11.14 -11.15
CA VAL A 100 11.45 -10.56 -11.08
C VAL A 100 11.02 -10.42 -9.62
N SER A 101 11.26 -11.44 -8.79
CA SER A 101 10.89 -11.41 -7.36
C SER A 101 11.64 -10.33 -6.57
N ILE A 102 12.94 -10.15 -6.83
CA ILE A 102 13.77 -9.13 -6.19
C ILE A 102 13.36 -7.73 -6.67
N SER A 103 13.12 -7.59 -7.98
CA SER A 103 12.70 -6.32 -8.57
C SER A 103 11.36 -5.84 -7.99
N ALA A 104 10.38 -6.74 -7.88
CA ALA A 104 9.11 -6.46 -7.22
C ALA A 104 9.30 -6.07 -5.74
N LEU A 105 10.19 -6.76 -5.01
CA LEU A 105 10.51 -6.42 -3.63
C LEU A 105 11.06 -4.99 -3.51
N VAL A 106 12.00 -4.60 -4.38
CA VAL A 106 12.59 -3.26 -4.37
C VAL A 106 11.53 -2.18 -4.61
N GLY A 107 10.66 -2.36 -5.61
CA GLY A 107 9.55 -1.43 -5.86
C GLY A 107 8.59 -1.33 -4.67
N LEU A 108 8.22 -2.47 -4.09
CA LEU A 108 7.35 -2.52 -2.92
C LEU A 108 7.99 -1.94 -1.66
N LEU A 109 9.31 -2.02 -1.49
CA LEU A 109 10.01 -1.40 -0.35
C LEU A 109 9.87 0.13 -0.38
N VAL A 110 10.02 0.75 -1.57
CA VAL A 110 9.83 2.21 -1.72
C VAL A 110 8.39 2.60 -1.44
N HIS A 111 7.42 1.86 -2.01
CA HIS A 111 6.00 2.09 -1.76
C HIS A 111 5.65 1.95 -0.27
N THR A 112 6.09 0.87 0.36
CA THR A 112 5.77 0.54 1.75
C THR A 112 6.45 1.49 2.74
N PHE A 113 7.59 2.06 2.37
CA PHE A 113 8.18 3.19 3.08
C PHE A 113 7.26 4.42 3.04
N VAL A 114 6.71 4.75 1.87
CA VAL A 114 5.77 5.88 1.72
C VAL A 114 4.47 5.63 2.50
N ASP A 115 4.00 4.39 2.67
CA ASP A 115 2.88 4.12 3.58
C ASP A 115 3.21 4.48 5.04
N GLY A 116 4.45 4.25 5.47
CA GLY A 116 4.93 4.73 6.75
C GLY A 116 4.93 6.25 6.85
N VAL A 117 5.35 6.93 5.78
CA VAL A 117 5.26 8.40 5.67
C VAL A 117 3.80 8.85 5.80
N ALA A 118 2.87 8.19 5.11
CA ALA A 118 1.46 8.48 5.15
C ALA A 118 0.87 8.34 6.57
N ILE A 119 1.19 7.26 7.28
CA ILE A 119 0.78 7.07 8.68
C ILE A 119 1.31 8.22 9.55
N ALA A 120 2.60 8.52 9.48
CA ALA A 120 3.20 9.57 10.31
C ALA A 120 2.63 10.96 10.02
N SER A 121 2.45 11.29 8.74
CA SER A 121 1.86 12.57 8.31
C SER A 121 0.38 12.67 8.66
N ALA A 122 -0.40 11.59 8.54
CA ALA A 122 -1.81 11.62 8.90
C ALA A 122 -2.01 11.83 10.42
N PHE A 123 -1.20 11.16 11.25
CA PHE A 123 -1.21 11.38 12.71
C PHE A 123 -0.65 12.76 13.14
N SER A 124 -0.03 13.52 12.25
CA SER A 124 0.34 14.93 12.51
C SER A 124 -0.76 15.92 12.09
N VAL A 125 -1.79 15.46 11.39
CA VAL A 125 -3.05 16.20 11.15
C VAL A 125 -3.95 16.08 12.36
N SER A 126 -4.41 14.87 12.67
CA SER A 126 -5.18 14.54 13.88
C SER A 126 -5.11 13.04 14.16
N ALA A 127 -5.55 12.60 15.35
CA ALA A 127 -5.57 11.18 15.70
C ALA A 127 -6.61 10.41 14.86
N GLU A 128 -7.77 11.02 14.65
CA GLU A 128 -8.90 10.47 13.90
C GLU A 128 -8.53 10.27 12.43
N PHE A 129 -7.91 11.29 11.82
CA PHE A 129 -7.41 11.21 10.45
C PHE A 129 -6.31 10.15 10.32
N GLY A 130 -5.38 10.11 11.28
CA GLY A 130 -4.34 9.08 11.36
C GLY A 130 -4.92 7.66 11.38
N ILE A 131 -5.99 7.41 12.13
CA ILE A 131 -6.67 6.11 12.20
C ILE A 131 -7.29 5.74 10.84
N VAL A 132 -7.98 6.66 10.18
CA VAL A 132 -8.62 6.40 8.87
C VAL A 132 -7.58 6.04 7.81
N ILE A 133 -6.50 6.82 7.72
CA ILE A 133 -5.41 6.55 6.77
C ILE A 133 -4.67 5.24 7.12
N PHE A 134 -4.45 4.97 8.40
CA PHE A 134 -3.92 3.67 8.83
C PHE A 134 -4.80 2.50 8.37
N LEU A 135 -6.13 2.61 8.49
CA LEU A 135 -7.03 1.54 8.03
C LEU A 135 -6.94 1.32 6.51
N ALA A 136 -6.79 2.39 5.72
CA ALA A 136 -6.54 2.29 4.27
C ALA A 136 -5.30 1.46 3.98
N ILE A 137 -4.24 1.72 4.74
CA ILE A 137 -2.95 1.05 4.58
C ILE A 137 -3.05 -0.39 5.04
N LEU A 138 -3.56 -0.64 6.24
CA LEU A 138 -3.72 -1.98 6.82
C LEU A 138 -4.45 -2.93 5.87
N LEU A 139 -5.50 -2.44 5.18
CA LEU A 139 -6.36 -3.25 4.32
C LEU A 139 -5.59 -3.89 3.14
N HIS A 140 -4.55 -3.23 2.61
CA HIS A 140 -3.74 -3.79 1.52
C HIS A 140 -2.42 -4.43 1.97
N LYS A 141 -1.99 -4.25 3.22
CA LYS A 141 -0.72 -4.84 3.73
C LYS A 141 -0.75 -6.36 3.83
N PHE A 142 -1.89 -6.94 4.21
CA PHE A 142 -2.03 -8.40 4.21
C PHE A 142 -1.98 -9.00 2.79
N PRO A 143 -2.79 -8.53 1.81
CA PRO A 143 -2.67 -8.95 0.41
C PRO A 143 -1.25 -8.77 -0.16
N GLU A 144 -0.58 -7.67 0.15
CA GLU A 144 0.78 -7.38 -0.29
C GLU A 144 1.80 -8.38 0.24
N GLY A 145 1.74 -8.71 1.54
CA GLY A 145 2.56 -9.75 2.14
C GLY A 145 2.33 -11.14 1.53
N LEU A 146 1.08 -11.45 1.20
CA LEU A 146 0.68 -12.68 0.51
C LEU A 146 1.26 -12.70 -0.92
N ALA A 147 1.18 -11.59 -1.65
CA ALA A 147 1.67 -11.48 -3.02
C ALA A 147 3.18 -11.63 -3.12
N ILE A 148 3.95 -10.86 -2.34
CA ILE A 148 5.42 -10.89 -2.42
C ILE A 148 5.97 -12.25 -2.00
N SER A 149 5.39 -12.87 -0.97
CA SER A 149 5.80 -14.20 -0.53
C SER A 149 5.46 -15.28 -1.57
N SER A 150 4.30 -15.18 -2.22
CA SER A 150 3.93 -16.06 -3.33
C SER A 150 4.89 -15.93 -4.51
N LEU A 151 5.32 -14.70 -4.82
CA LEU A 151 6.27 -14.43 -5.91
C LEU A 151 7.63 -15.07 -5.65
N PHE A 152 8.17 -14.92 -4.43
CA PHE A 152 9.43 -15.57 -4.04
C PHE A 152 9.32 -17.10 -4.10
N LEU A 153 8.22 -17.68 -3.64
CA LEU A 153 8.00 -19.13 -3.72
C LEU A 153 7.87 -19.62 -5.17
N ALA A 154 7.15 -18.87 -6.02
CA ALA A 154 7.03 -19.16 -7.45
C ALA A 154 8.38 -19.08 -8.17
N ALA A 155 9.28 -18.20 -7.72
CA ALA A 155 10.67 -18.12 -8.18
C ALA A 155 11.60 -19.23 -7.66
N GLY A 156 11.06 -20.25 -6.97
CA GLY A 156 11.83 -21.35 -6.39
C GLY A 156 12.58 -20.99 -5.10
N ALA A 157 12.34 -19.81 -4.52
CA ALA A 157 12.98 -19.42 -3.26
C ALA A 157 12.44 -20.22 -2.07
N SER A 158 13.23 -20.31 -1.01
CA SER A 158 12.80 -20.98 0.23
C SER A 158 11.71 -20.19 0.96
N ARG A 159 10.90 -20.88 1.77
CA ARG A 159 9.91 -20.26 2.68
C ARG A 159 10.50 -19.16 3.54
N ARG A 160 11.75 -19.33 3.96
CA ARG A 160 12.48 -18.35 4.78
C ARG A 160 12.75 -17.06 4.00
N LYS A 161 13.20 -17.16 2.74
CA LYS A 161 13.36 -15.98 1.85
C LYS A 161 12.01 -15.26 1.64
N ALA A 162 10.93 -16.00 1.41
CA ALA A 162 9.59 -15.44 1.23
C ALA A 162 9.08 -14.68 2.48
N LEU A 163 9.31 -15.22 3.69
CA LEU A 163 8.99 -14.53 4.95
C LEU A 163 9.86 -13.28 5.15
N TYR A 164 11.15 -13.35 4.81
CA TYR A 164 12.03 -12.19 4.89
C TYR A 164 11.62 -11.06 3.96
N ALA A 165 11.19 -11.37 2.74
CA ALA A 165 10.68 -10.36 1.82
C ALA A 165 9.52 -9.57 2.43
N ALA A 166 8.52 -10.26 3.00
CA ALA A 166 7.40 -9.60 3.66
C ALA A 166 7.78 -8.86 4.96
N ALA A 167 8.72 -9.40 5.74
CA ALA A 167 9.26 -8.72 6.91
C ALA A 167 10.03 -7.44 6.53
N ALA A 168 10.74 -7.45 5.40
CA ALA A 168 11.44 -6.28 4.87
C ALA A 168 10.44 -5.18 4.47
N LEU A 169 9.31 -5.54 3.86
CA LEU A 169 8.21 -4.59 3.62
C LEU A 169 7.71 -3.99 4.94
N GLY A 170 7.39 -4.81 5.94
CA GLY A 170 6.98 -4.29 7.25
C GLY A 170 8.01 -3.37 7.91
N ALA A 171 9.30 -3.70 7.79
CA ALA A 171 10.39 -2.84 8.26
C ALA A 171 10.44 -1.50 7.50
N ALA A 172 10.14 -1.49 6.20
CA ALA A 172 10.05 -0.26 5.42
C ALA A 172 8.93 0.67 5.93
N THR A 173 7.76 0.15 6.30
CA THR A 173 6.68 0.98 6.91
C THR A 173 7.16 1.63 8.21
N ILE A 174 7.81 0.86 9.08
CA ILE A 174 8.33 1.37 10.35
C ILE A 174 9.40 2.44 10.09
N ALA A 175 10.30 2.20 9.14
CA ALA A 175 11.30 3.16 8.73
C ALA A 175 10.67 4.45 8.17
N GLY A 176 9.60 4.35 7.38
CA GLY A 176 8.84 5.49 6.87
C GLY A 176 8.33 6.40 8.00
N VAL A 177 7.74 5.82 9.05
CA VAL A 177 7.31 6.59 10.22
C VAL A 177 8.49 7.22 10.95
N ALA A 178 9.56 6.46 11.19
CA ALA A 178 10.71 6.93 11.94
C ALA A 178 11.42 8.09 11.23
N VAL A 179 11.66 7.95 9.92
CA VAL A 179 12.36 8.94 9.09
C VAL A 179 11.51 10.20 8.93
N THR A 180 10.20 10.07 8.73
CA THR A 180 9.28 11.23 8.70
C THR A 180 9.33 12.04 9.99
N GLY A 181 9.57 11.38 11.13
CA GLY A 181 9.72 12.03 12.42
C GLY A 181 10.94 12.94 12.56
N VAL A 182 11.93 12.86 11.67
CA VAL A 182 13.22 13.59 11.78
C VAL A 182 13.65 14.33 10.51
N VAL A 183 13.07 14.00 9.34
CA VAL A 183 13.41 14.63 8.05
C VAL A 183 12.40 15.73 7.73
N LEU A 184 12.85 16.99 7.79
CA LEU A 184 11.99 18.17 7.61
C LEU A 184 11.18 18.16 6.30
N PRO A 185 11.74 17.84 5.11
CA PRO A 185 10.93 17.72 3.89
C PRO A 185 9.76 16.74 3.99
N LEU A 186 9.93 15.63 4.71
CA LEU A 186 8.86 14.64 4.92
C LEU A 186 7.85 15.10 5.98
N GLN A 187 8.27 15.87 6.98
CA GLN A 187 7.34 16.49 7.93
C GLN A 187 6.41 17.48 7.22
N THR A 188 6.96 18.26 6.28
CA THR A 188 6.22 19.29 5.55
C THR A 188 5.39 18.72 4.41
N TYR A 189 5.97 17.84 3.59
CA TYR A 189 5.37 17.36 2.35
C TYR A 189 5.09 15.86 2.33
N GLY A 190 5.27 15.14 3.44
CA GLY A 190 5.05 13.69 3.50
C GLY A 190 3.62 13.29 3.13
N LEU A 191 2.62 14.06 3.56
CA LEU A 191 1.23 13.83 3.18
C LEU A 191 1.01 14.02 1.67
N ALA A 192 1.63 15.04 1.07
CA ALA A 192 1.55 15.31 -0.35
C ALA A 192 2.19 14.18 -1.18
N VAL A 193 3.42 13.78 -0.84
CA VAL A 193 4.08 12.62 -1.48
C VAL A 193 3.19 11.38 -1.38
N SER A 194 2.64 11.14 -0.19
CA SER A 194 1.75 10.00 0.07
C SER A 194 0.47 10.05 -0.77
N ALA A 195 -0.11 11.22 -1.02
CA ALA A 195 -1.29 11.39 -1.87
C ALA A 195 -1.03 10.87 -3.29
N GLY A 196 0.07 11.31 -3.91
CA GLY A 196 0.45 10.89 -5.25
C GLY A 196 0.72 9.39 -5.35
N VAL A 197 1.50 8.86 -4.40
CA VAL A 197 1.85 7.43 -4.36
C VAL A 197 0.63 6.56 -4.11
N THR A 198 -0.24 6.93 -3.16
CA THR A 198 -1.46 6.18 -2.83
C THR A 198 -2.40 6.12 -4.03
N LEU A 199 -2.59 7.24 -4.73
CA LEU A 199 -3.40 7.28 -5.94
C LEU A 199 -2.82 6.39 -7.04
N TYR A 200 -1.51 6.47 -7.28
CA TYR A 200 -0.85 5.62 -8.27
C TYR A 200 -1.06 4.13 -7.95
N VAL A 201 -0.83 3.73 -6.71
CA VAL A 201 -0.97 2.32 -6.30
C VAL A 201 -2.42 1.86 -6.40
N GLY A 202 -3.37 2.65 -5.90
CA GLY A 202 -4.79 2.33 -6.01
C GLY A 202 -5.24 2.18 -7.47
N ALA A 203 -4.93 3.17 -8.31
CA ALA A 203 -5.46 3.26 -9.67
C ALA A 203 -4.67 2.45 -10.71
N SER A 204 -3.35 2.35 -10.58
CA SER A 204 -2.47 1.73 -11.58
C SER A 204 -1.90 0.38 -11.17
N ASN A 205 -1.96 0.00 -9.88
CA ASN A 205 -1.51 -1.33 -9.43
C ASN A 205 -2.68 -2.21 -9.01
N LEU A 206 -3.55 -1.72 -8.11
CA LEU A 206 -4.61 -2.55 -7.54
C LEU A 206 -5.84 -2.69 -8.44
N VAL A 207 -6.37 -1.60 -9.01
CA VAL A 207 -7.50 -1.68 -9.96
C VAL A 207 -7.20 -2.61 -11.15
N PRO A 208 -6.03 -2.51 -11.80
CA PRO A 208 -5.68 -3.39 -12.91
C PRO A 208 -5.65 -4.88 -12.58
N ALA A 209 -5.36 -5.26 -11.34
CA ALA A 209 -5.28 -6.66 -10.91
C ALA A 209 -6.62 -7.41 -11.01
N PHE A 210 -7.75 -6.70 -11.08
CA PHE A 210 -9.07 -7.32 -11.19
C PHE A 210 -9.93 -6.76 -12.35
N GLN A 211 -9.50 -5.70 -13.03
CA GLN A 211 -10.30 -5.06 -14.08
C GLN A 211 -10.56 -5.95 -15.30
N SER A 212 -9.66 -6.88 -15.64
CA SER A 212 -9.82 -7.79 -16.78
C SER A 212 -10.84 -8.91 -16.51
N LYS A 213 -11.22 -9.11 -15.24
CA LYS A 213 -12.11 -10.20 -14.80
C LYS A 213 -13.57 -9.79 -14.94
N ARG A 214 -14.37 -10.63 -15.62
CA ARG A 214 -15.81 -10.37 -15.86
C ARG A 214 -16.68 -10.73 -14.65
N GLY A 215 -17.78 -9.99 -14.47
CA GLY A 215 -18.82 -10.24 -13.46
C GLY A 215 -18.95 -9.11 -12.44
N TRP A 216 -19.99 -9.17 -11.58
CA TRP A 216 -20.33 -8.07 -10.68
C TRP A 216 -19.61 -8.11 -9.32
N ARG A 217 -19.01 -9.24 -8.96
CA ARG A 217 -18.46 -9.45 -7.60
C ARG A 217 -17.28 -8.54 -7.27
N LEU A 218 -16.33 -8.38 -8.19
CA LEU A 218 -15.14 -7.56 -7.97
C LEU A 218 -15.47 -6.06 -8.02
N PRO A 219 -16.31 -5.55 -8.96
CA PRO A 219 -16.84 -4.19 -8.87
C PRO A 219 -17.61 -3.94 -7.57
N ALA A 220 -18.45 -4.88 -7.12
CA ALA A 220 -19.16 -4.75 -5.85
C ALA A 220 -18.20 -4.68 -4.66
N ALA A 221 -17.14 -5.49 -4.65
CA ALA A 221 -16.08 -5.45 -3.64
C ALA A 221 -15.34 -4.10 -3.66
N PHE A 222 -14.99 -3.59 -4.84
CA PHE A 222 -14.39 -2.27 -5.02
C PHE A 222 -15.27 -1.14 -4.45
N PHE A 223 -16.55 -1.09 -4.85
CA PHE A 223 -17.49 -0.09 -4.32
C PHE A 223 -17.74 -0.26 -2.82
N SER A 224 -17.75 -1.50 -2.32
CA SER A 224 -17.83 -1.77 -0.88
C SER A 224 -16.60 -1.20 -0.16
N GLY A 225 -15.41 -1.28 -0.77
CA GLY A 225 -14.20 -0.64 -0.26
C GLY A 225 -14.35 0.87 -0.12
N CYS A 226 -14.92 1.53 -1.12
CA CYS A 226 -15.24 2.96 -1.04
C CYS A 226 -16.25 3.26 0.09
N GLY A 227 -17.31 2.46 0.20
CA GLY A 227 -18.30 2.60 1.27
C GLY A 227 -17.71 2.37 2.67
N MET A 228 -16.84 1.38 2.82
CA MET A 228 -16.12 1.09 4.07
C MET A 228 -15.23 2.25 4.48
N TYR A 229 -14.59 2.92 3.53
CA TYR A 229 -13.81 4.12 3.82
C TYR A 229 -14.68 5.22 4.45
N PHE A 230 -15.82 5.56 3.83
CA PHE A 230 -16.71 6.58 4.38
C PHE A 230 -17.33 6.17 5.73
N ALA A 231 -17.63 4.88 5.91
CA ALA A 231 -18.10 4.36 7.18
C ALA A 231 -17.02 4.49 8.28
N ALA A 232 -15.75 4.19 7.95
CA ALA A 232 -14.64 4.36 8.88
C ALA A 232 -14.43 5.84 9.24
N ARG A 233 -14.47 6.73 8.24
CA ARG A 233 -14.36 8.18 8.40
C ARG A 233 -15.46 8.73 9.32
N ALA A 234 -16.72 8.34 9.09
CA ALA A 234 -17.84 8.72 9.95
C ALA A 234 -17.71 8.17 11.39
N ALA A 235 -17.20 6.95 11.56
CA ALA A 235 -17.05 6.31 12.87
C ALA A 235 -16.02 7.01 13.78
N VAL A 236 -15.02 7.67 13.21
CA VAL A 236 -14.02 8.44 13.95
C VAL A 236 -14.31 9.94 13.99
N GLY A 237 -15.39 10.41 13.35
CA GLY A 237 -15.86 11.78 13.42
C GLY A 237 -15.09 12.79 12.58
N VAL A 238 -14.51 12.38 11.44
CA VAL A 238 -13.86 13.27 10.46
C VAL A 238 -14.57 13.30 9.11
#